data_AF-A0A7V2LMN6-F1
#
_entry.id   AF-A0A7V2LMN6-F1
#
_cell.length_a   1.000
_cell.length_b   1.000
_cell.length_c   1.000
_cell.angle_alpha   90.00
_cell.angle_beta   90.00
_cell.angle_gamma   90.00
#
_symmetry.space_group_name_H-M   'P 1'
#
loop_
_entity.id
_entity.type
_entity.pdbx_description
1 polymer ?
#
loop_
_entity_poly.entity_id
_entity_poly.type
_entity_poly.pdbx_seq_one_letter_code
_entity_poly.pdbx_strand_id
1 'polypeptide(L)'
;MLLRLAAILPFVEAMGLSAAAGELLKDAAILLELGFSIEQVQNGFNQRHHGGEEKGTKPFHPEVLREELARIDMASLRAFRRACIRTLFERKLVKGRVYAIDGSGIHDQYRLVGLMNVHDEQPLWLNWRLLSGKASEKGKEAVVVREMVEEVLEAGGPDCIEWMLMDALYADGPLLAWLEYKCGIHALVRLPEDRLLYEDLAGLVRAELIDQQTFTDVRYLSGRKQIRDIAIAAVGELSSWPSFVKAAGGYGVQNATLWAALIHGVDREDDRKTETWALASTSPFPDGKTGYQRWRARWRIENNGFRELKEGWQLERASWSRTSPTVVAARVAFTLIAFNVAQLMKTSKGRQFADRGIRRLRRELAAVYGLAPIVVFAKDVFAVFHIEEIMQLVGLPPQHSLRRQNATGPPLLS
;
A
#
# COMPACT_ATOMS: atom_id res chain seq x y z
N MET A 1 -23.36 -0.43 2.41
CA MET A 1 -23.31 -1.91 2.56
C MET A 1 -21.98 -2.46 2.05
N LEU A 2 -21.68 -2.34 0.76
CA LEU A 2 -20.52 -2.94 0.11
C LEU A 2 -19.14 -2.55 0.71
N LEU A 3 -18.90 -1.26 1.00
CA LEU A 3 -17.65 -0.80 1.64
C LEU A 3 -17.42 -1.37 3.05
N ARG A 4 -18.50 -1.65 3.81
CA ARG A 4 -18.40 -2.20 5.16
C ARG A 4 -18.06 -3.69 5.13
N LEU A 5 -18.76 -4.44 4.28
CA LEU A 5 -18.45 -5.85 3.99
C LEU A 5 -17.00 -5.98 3.55
N ALA A 6 -16.61 -5.08 2.65
CA ALA A 6 -15.30 -5.06 2.07
C ALA A 6 -14.16 -4.77 3.06
N ALA A 7 -14.41 -3.96 4.10
CA ALA A 7 -13.41 -3.58 5.08
C ALA A 7 -12.98 -4.75 5.98
N ILE A 8 -13.84 -5.75 6.18
CA ILE A 8 -13.56 -6.91 7.03
C ILE A 8 -12.87 -8.04 6.24
N LEU A 9 -13.03 -8.07 4.91
CA LEU A 9 -12.47 -9.10 4.02
C LEU A 9 -11.00 -9.45 4.29
N PRO A 10 -10.08 -8.50 4.57
CA PRO A 10 -8.68 -8.82 4.76
C PRO A 10 -8.39 -9.62 6.03
N PHE A 11 -9.33 -9.68 6.97
CA PHE A 11 -9.20 -10.37 8.25
C PHE A 11 -9.92 -11.72 8.30
N VAL A 12 -10.57 -12.11 7.20
CA VAL A 12 -11.23 -13.41 7.08
C VAL A 12 -10.17 -14.42 6.62
N GLU A 13 -9.79 -15.34 7.50
CA GLU A 13 -8.79 -16.39 7.22
C GLU A 13 -9.38 -17.53 6.35
N ALA A 14 -10.01 -17.16 5.24
CA ALA A 14 -10.66 -18.09 4.33
C ALA A 14 -9.93 -18.17 2.99
N MET A 15 -9.57 -19.39 2.58
CA MET A 15 -8.80 -19.67 1.36
C MET A 15 -9.53 -19.35 0.04
N GLY A 16 -10.78 -18.88 0.07
CA GLY A 16 -11.52 -18.54 -1.13
C GLY A 16 -12.80 -17.78 -0.86
N LEU A 17 -13.33 -17.12 -1.90
CA LEU A 17 -14.50 -16.26 -1.78
C LEU A 17 -15.72 -17.00 -1.22
N SER A 18 -15.88 -18.28 -1.58
CA SER A 18 -16.99 -19.10 -1.09
C SER A 18 -16.93 -19.32 0.43
N ALA A 19 -15.73 -19.63 0.93
CA ALA A 19 -15.48 -19.79 2.35
C ALA A 19 -15.57 -18.44 3.10
N ALA A 20 -15.03 -17.37 2.53
CA ALA A 20 -15.09 -16.04 3.15
C ALA A 20 -16.53 -15.53 3.27
N ALA A 21 -17.34 -15.71 2.24
CA ALA A 21 -18.76 -15.40 2.30
C ALA A 21 -19.51 -16.33 3.26
N GLY A 22 -19.11 -17.61 3.33
CA GLY A 22 -19.61 -18.56 4.31
C GLY A 22 -19.31 -18.16 5.76
N GLU A 23 -18.21 -17.48 6.05
CA GLU A 23 -17.91 -16.97 7.40
C GLU A 23 -18.61 -15.64 7.67
N LEU A 24 -18.48 -14.67 6.76
CA LEU A 24 -19.02 -13.33 6.94
C LEU A 24 -20.53 -13.28 7.01
N LEU A 25 -21.20 -14.13 6.23
CA LEU A 25 -22.64 -14.01 6.08
C LEU A 25 -23.39 -14.93 7.07
N LYS A 26 -22.76 -15.93 7.68
CA LYS A 26 -23.42 -16.83 8.66
C LYS A 26 -23.86 -16.16 9.95
N ASP A 27 -23.20 -15.09 10.34
CA ASP A 27 -23.50 -14.40 11.59
C ASP A 27 -24.44 -13.22 11.34
N ALA A 28 -25.66 -13.32 11.87
CA ALA A 28 -26.68 -12.29 11.77
C ALA A 28 -26.22 -10.96 12.42
N ALA A 29 -25.41 -10.99 13.48
CA ALA A 29 -24.87 -9.79 14.10
C ALA A 29 -23.85 -9.12 13.17
N ILE A 30 -22.99 -9.91 12.51
CA ILE A 30 -22.06 -9.39 11.50
C ILE A 30 -22.85 -8.78 10.34
N LEU A 31 -23.90 -9.44 9.83
CA LEU A 31 -24.75 -8.88 8.77
C LEU A 31 -25.40 -7.54 9.18
N LEU A 32 -25.93 -7.43 10.40
CA LEU A 32 -26.53 -6.18 10.89
C LEU A 32 -25.48 -5.05 10.99
N GLU A 33 -24.28 -5.33 11.50
CA GLU A 33 -23.15 -4.37 11.54
C GLU A 33 -22.72 -3.93 10.13
N LEU A 34 -22.76 -4.85 9.18
CA LEU A 34 -22.49 -4.63 7.77
C LEU A 34 -23.59 -3.83 7.05
N GLY A 35 -24.72 -3.60 7.72
CA GLY A 35 -25.83 -2.76 7.28
C GLY A 35 -26.94 -3.50 6.56
N PHE A 36 -27.04 -4.83 6.72
CA PHE A 36 -28.22 -5.58 6.28
C PHE A 36 -29.39 -5.28 7.22
N SER A 37 -30.59 -5.12 6.66
CA SER A 37 -31.81 -4.99 7.45
C SER A 37 -32.19 -6.34 8.09
N ILE A 38 -32.93 -6.28 9.20
CA ILE A 38 -33.49 -7.47 9.85
C ILE A 38 -34.33 -8.29 8.87
N GLU A 39 -35.10 -7.63 8.00
CA GLU A 39 -35.91 -8.29 6.97
C GLU A 39 -35.04 -9.06 5.97
N GLN A 40 -33.94 -8.47 5.48
CA GLN A 40 -33.01 -9.15 4.58
C GLN A 40 -32.29 -10.34 5.26
N VAL A 41 -31.98 -10.22 6.55
CA VAL A 41 -31.37 -11.30 7.33
C VAL A 41 -32.36 -12.45 7.55
N GLN A 42 -33.65 -12.17 7.75
CA GLN A 42 -34.68 -13.18 7.99
C GLN A 42 -35.17 -13.85 6.70
N ASN A 43 -35.43 -13.06 5.66
CA ASN A 43 -36.08 -13.51 4.43
C ASN A 43 -35.07 -13.87 3.32
N GLY A 44 -33.80 -13.50 3.50
CA GLY A 44 -32.78 -13.55 2.46
C GLY A 44 -32.92 -12.42 1.46
N PHE A 45 -31.86 -12.17 0.69
CA PHE A 45 -31.77 -11.03 -0.25
C PHE A 45 -31.25 -11.44 -1.63
N ASN A 46 -31.20 -12.75 -1.93
CA ASN A 46 -30.72 -13.27 -3.19
C ASN A 46 -31.89 -13.63 -4.13
N GLN A 47 -31.92 -13.06 -5.33
CA GLN A 47 -32.98 -13.29 -6.33
C GLN A 47 -32.76 -14.53 -7.20
N ARG A 48 -31.69 -15.30 -6.97
CA ARG A 48 -31.29 -16.43 -7.84
C ARG A 48 -32.17 -17.69 -7.78
N HIS A 49 -33.31 -17.68 -7.08
CA HIS A 49 -34.24 -18.83 -7.05
C HIS A 49 -35.61 -18.48 -7.62
N HIS A 50 -35.77 -18.69 -8.93
CA HIS A 50 -37.05 -19.07 -9.52
C HIS A 50 -37.13 -20.60 -9.54
N GLY A 51 -37.45 -21.22 -8.40
CA GLY A 51 -37.79 -22.65 -8.35
C GLY A 51 -37.23 -23.40 -7.14
N GLY A 52 -38.16 -24.00 -6.38
CA GLY A 52 -37.91 -25.14 -5.50
C GLY A 52 -37.30 -24.84 -4.13
N GLU A 53 -38.00 -25.24 -3.08
CA GLU A 53 -37.51 -25.28 -1.70
C GLU A 53 -36.37 -26.30 -1.54
N GLU A 54 -35.12 -25.89 -1.80
CA GLU A 54 -33.95 -26.65 -1.33
C GLU A 54 -33.31 -26.01 -0.09
N LYS A 55 -33.12 -26.85 0.93
CA LYS A 55 -32.79 -26.57 2.34
C LYS A 55 -31.36 -26.08 2.63
N GLY A 56 -30.63 -25.52 1.67
CA GLY A 56 -29.26 -25.09 1.92
C GLY A 56 -28.95 -23.75 1.26
N THR A 57 -28.93 -22.67 2.04
CA THR A 57 -28.52 -21.26 1.71
C THR A 57 -29.58 -20.17 1.93
N LYS A 58 -30.44 -20.31 2.94
CA LYS A 58 -31.03 -19.13 3.59
C LYS A 58 -30.17 -18.76 4.81
N PRO A 59 -29.87 -17.46 5.03
CA PRO A 59 -30.33 -16.29 4.26
C PRO A 59 -29.49 -15.88 3.02
N PHE A 60 -28.38 -16.55 2.67
CA PHE A 60 -27.44 -16.04 1.63
C PHE A 60 -26.65 -17.14 0.89
N HIS A 61 -26.22 -16.82 -0.34
CA HIS A 61 -25.33 -17.64 -1.17
C HIS A 61 -23.94 -16.98 -1.30
N PRO A 62 -22.83 -17.75 -1.32
CA PRO A 62 -21.48 -17.18 -1.39
C PRO A 62 -21.17 -16.31 -2.62
N GLU A 63 -21.88 -16.54 -3.73
CA GLU A 63 -21.80 -15.70 -4.94
C GLU A 63 -22.23 -14.25 -4.72
N VAL A 64 -23.04 -13.97 -3.70
CA VAL A 64 -23.54 -12.60 -3.48
C VAL A 64 -22.39 -11.64 -3.18
N LEU A 65 -21.41 -12.06 -2.38
CA LEU A 65 -20.21 -11.25 -2.16
C LEU A 65 -19.44 -11.01 -3.46
N ARG A 66 -19.42 -11.97 -4.38
CA ARG A 66 -18.79 -11.80 -5.70
C ARG A 66 -19.52 -10.77 -6.54
N GLU A 67 -20.84 -10.87 -6.62
CA GLU A 67 -21.69 -9.96 -7.39
C GLU A 67 -21.58 -8.54 -6.86
N GLU A 68 -21.62 -8.36 -5.54
CA GLU A 68 -21.40 -7.07 -4.91
C GLU A 68 -20.03 -6.51 -5.30
N LEU A 69 -18.94 -7.26 -5.10
CA LEU A 69 -17.61 -6.81 -5.51
C LEU A 69 -17.48 -6.52 -7.01
N ALA A 70 -18.18 -7.29 -7.86
CA ALA A 70 -18.17 -7.10 -9.31
C ALA A 70 -18.94 -5.84 -9.75
N ARG A 71 -19.89 -5.35 -8.94
CA ARG A 71 -20.63 -4.10 -9.18
C ARG A 71 -19.83 -2.84 -8.85
N ILE A 72 -18.65 -2.98 -8.22
CA ILE A 72 -17.78 -1.83 -7.92
C ILE A 72 -17.33 -1.21 -9.24
N ASP A 73 -17.60 0.08 -9.41
CA ASP A 73 -17.00 0.83 -10.50
C ASP A 73 -15.50 1.06 -10.23
N MET A 74 -14.66 0.83 -11.24
CA MET A 74 -13.21 0.96 -11.11
C MET A 74 -12.77 2.41 -10.85
N ALA A 75 -13.49 3.42 -11.35
CA ALA A 75 -13.18 4.81 -11.05
C ALA A 75 -13.52 5.13 -9.58
N SER A 76 -14.62 4.61 -9.04
CA SER A 76 -14.95 4.70 -7.62
C SER A 76 -13.88 4.06 -6.73
N LEU A 77 -13.32 2.91 -7.12
CA LEU A 77 -12.25 2.25 -6.38
C LEU A 77 -10.94 3.06 -6.39
N ARG A 78 -10.63 3.71 -7.52
CA ARG A 78 -9.49 4.65 -7.62
C ARG A 78 -9.71 5.90 -6.76
N ALA A 79 -10.92 6.44 -6.73
CA ALA A 79 -11.28 7.57 -5.88
C ALA A 79 -11.17 7.21 -4.39
N PHE A 80 -11.64 6.02 -4.01
CA PHE A 80 -11.50 5.50 -2.67
C PHE A 80 -10.02 5.36 -2.25
N ARG A 81 -9.18 4.74 -3.09
CA ARG A 81 -7.73 4.70 -2.88
C ARG A 81 -7.15 6.09 -2.63
N ARG A 82 -7.44 7.06 -3.51
CA ARG A 82 -6.94 8.43 -3.39
C ARG A 82 -7.39 9.10 -2.08
N ALA A 83 -8.65 8.93 -1.69
CA ALA A 83 -9.16 9.45 -0.41
C ALA A 83 -8.44 8.84 0.80
N CYS A 84 -8.17 7.53 0.78
CA CYS A 84 -7.40 6.87 1.83
C CYS A 84 -5.97 7.42 1.94
N ILE A 85 -5.27 7.58 0.81
CA ILE A 85 -3.91 8.12 0.78
C ILE A 85 -3.88 9.56 1.30
N ARG A 86 -4.81 10.41 0.82
CA ARG A 86 -4.93 11.80 1.28
C ARG A 86 -5.13 11.88 2.79
N THR A 87 -5.97 11.00 3.34
CA THR A 87 -6.19 10.92 4.80
C THR A 87 -4.90 10.62 5.57
N LEU A 88 -4.01 9.78 5.04
CA LEU A 88 -2.72 9.48 5.68
C LEU A 88 -1.85 10.74 5.82
N PHE A 89 -1.85 11.60 4.81
CA PHE A 89 -1.10 12.85 4.81
C PHE A 89 -1.77 13.94 5.66
N GLU A 90 -3.07 14.17 5.48
CA GLU A 90 -3.87 15.13 6.26
C GLU A 90 -3.72 14.90 7.77
N ARG A 91 -3.70 13.63 8.18
CA ARG A 91 -3.54 13.22 9.60
C ARG A 91 -2.08 13.06 10.04
N LYS A 92 -1.11 13.41 9.19
CA LYS A 92 0.34 13.34 9.46
C LYS A 92 0.80 11.96 9.94
N LEU A 93 0.22 10.91 9.34
CA LEU A 93 0.46 9.51 9.69
C LEU A 93 1.64 8.89 8.93
N VAL A 94 2.00 9.45 7.77
CA VAL A 94 3.18 9.05 7.01
C VAL A 94 4.44 9.58 7.71
N LYS A 95 5.47 8.72 7.87
CA LYS A 95 6.75 9.06 8.51
C LYS A 95 7.91 8.91 7.54
N GLY A 96 8.86 9.84 7.62
CA GLY A 96 9.97 9.90 6.69
C GLY A 96 9.55 10.25 5.25
N ARG A 97 10.55 10.42 4.39
CA ARG A 97 10.38 10.84 3.00
C ARG A 97 11.06 9.90 2.00
N VAL A 98 11.43 8.70 2.45
CA VAL A 98 12.06 7.67 1.63
C VAL A 98 11.01 6.65 1.22
N TYR A 99 10.92 6.41 -0.07
CA TYR A 99 9.93 5.53 -0.68
C TYR A 99 10.62 4.52 -1.57
N ALA A 100 10.01 3.36 -1.72
CA ALA A 100 10.39 2.39 -2.72
C ALA A 100 9.21 2.15 -3.67
N ILE A 101 9.52 1.88 -4.93
CA ILE A 101 8.57 1.36 -5.90
C ILE A 101 9.06 0.03 -6.43
N ASP A 102 8.16 -0.93 -6.48
CA ASP A 102 8.45 -2.25 -6.99
C ASP A 102 7.17 -2.91 -7.51
N GLY A 103 7.32 -3.92 -8.35
CA GLY A 103 6.23 -4.65 -8.97
C GLY A 103 6.33 -6.13 -8.69
N SER A 104 5.26 -6.73 -8.18
CA SER A 104 5.20 -8.18 -7.95
C SER A 104 4.06 -8.79 -8.76
N GLY A 105 4.33 -9.95 -9.38
CA GLY A 105 3.27 -10.76 -9.98
C GLY A 105 2.28 -11.19 -8.90
N ILE A 106 0.99 -11.16 -9.21
CA ILE A 106 -0.06 -11.81 -8.44
C ILE A 106 -0.62 -12.88 -9.36
N HIS A 107 -0.24 -14.14 -9.09
CA HIS A 107 -0.45 -15.25 -10.02
C HIS A 107 0.14 -14.98 -11.41
N ASP A 108 -0.33 -15.72 -12.41
CA ASP A 108 0.15 -15.63 -13.80
C ASP A 108 -0.57 -14.54 -14.62
N GLN A 109 -1.54 -13.84 -14.02
CA GLN A 109 -2.46 -12.96 -14.77
C GLN A 109 -2.27 -11.47 -14.46
N TYR A 110 -1.85 -11.14 -13.25
CA TYR A 110 -1.81 -9.76 -12.78
C TYR A 110 -0.42 -9.39 -12.28
N ARG A 111 -0.10 -8.10 -12.37
CA ARG A 111 1.07 -7.51 -11.74
C ARG A 111 0.65 -6.34 -10.87
N LEU A 112 0.99 -6.40 -9.60
CA LEU A 112 0.78 -5.31 -8.65
C LEU A 112 2.04 -4.47 -8.57
N VAL A 113 1.96 -3.24 -9.07
CA VAL A 113 2.99 -2.21 -8.85
C VAL A 113 2.57 -1.41 -7.62
N GLY A 114 3.47 -1.29 -6.64
CA GLY A 114 3.20 -0.62 -5.38
C GLY A 114 4.27 0.40 -5.06
N LEU A 115 3.85 1.54 -4.50
CA LEU A 115 4.71 2.59 -3.96
C LEU A 115 4.53 2.60 -2.46
N MET A 116 5.61 2.31 -1.73
CA MET A 116 5.60 2.14 -0.28
C MET A 116 6.54 3.14 0.36
N ASN A 117 6.08 3.82 1.41
CA ASN A 117 6.95 4.51 2.35
C ASN A 117 7.73 3.44 3.14
N VAL A 118 9.06 3.48 3.08
CA VAL A 118 9.93 2.43 3.65
C VAL A 118 10.42 2.76 5.06
N HIS A 119 9.65 3.51 5.86
CA HIS A 119 10.03 3.82 7.24
C HIS A 119 10.19 2.56 8.10
N ASP A 120 11.21 2.54 8.97
CA ASP A 120 11.65 1.38 9.76
C ASP A 120 10.53 0.79 10.62
N GLU A 121 9.82 1.67 11.32
CA GLU A 121 8.81 1.26 12.30
C GLU A 121 7.40 1.22 11.71
N GLN A 122 7.20 1.82 10.54
CA GLN A 122 5.87 2.14 10.04
C GLN A 122 5.83 2.17 8.50
N PRO A 123 6.10 1.04 7.84
CA PRO A 123 5.97 0.97 6.39
C PRO A 123 4.50 1.14 6.00
N LEU A 124 4.22 1.99 5.01
CA LEU A 124 2.85 2.26 4.54
C LEU A 124 2.79 2.27 3.02
N TRP A 125 1.78 1.60 2.46
CA TRP A 125 1.47 1.68 1.03
C TRP A 125 0.80 3.00 0.71
N LEU A 126 1.45 3.81 -0.13
CA LEU A 126 0.95 5.14 -0.49
C LEU A 126 0.39 5.21 -1.90
N ASN A 127 0.67 4.23 -2.75
CA ASN A 127 -0.07 4.07 -4.01
C ASN A 127 0.09 2.64 -4.55
N TRP A 128 -0.82 2.22 -5.43
CA TRP A 128 -0.70 0.95 -6.15
C TRP A 128 -1.49 0.93 -7.46
N ARG A 129 -1.08 0.03 -8.35
CA ARG A 129 -1.70 -0.25 -9.65
C ARG A 129 -1.72 -1.74 -9.90
N LEU A 130 -2.89 -2.26 -10.26
CA LEU A 130 -3.05 -3.62 -10.73
C LEU A 130 -3.06 -3.60 -12.25
N LEU A 131 -2.04 -4.22 -12.85
CA LEU A 131 -1.83 -4.32 -14.29
C LEU A 131 -2.18 -5.75 -14.76
N SER A 132 -2.69 -5.89 -15.98
CA SER A 132 -2.97 -7.19 -16.60
C SER A 132 -2.55 -7.20 -18.08
N GLY A 133 -2.25 -8.39 -18.60
CA GLY A 133 -1.88 -8.58 -20.02
C GLY A 133 -0.76 -7.65 -20.50
N LYS A 134 -0.95 -7.02 -21.67
CA LYS A 134 0.03 -6.12 -22.29
C LYS A 134 0.36 -4.86 -21.48
N ALA A 135 -0.42 -4.52 -20.46
CA ALA A 135 -0.10 -3.41 -19.55
C ALA A 135 1.05 -3.77 -18.58
N SER A 136 1.39 -5.06 -18.46
CA SER A 136 2.56 -5.54 -17.72
C SER A 136 3.85 -5.60 -18.58
N GLU A 137 3.81 -5.15 -19.84
CA GLU A 137 4.97 -5.15 -20.73
C GLU A 137 6.05 -4.15 -20.26
N LYS A 138 7.31 -4.59 -20.32
CA LYS A 138 8.51 -3.80 -20.01
C LYS A 138 8.50 -2.49 -20.78
N GLY A 139 8.67 -1.36 -20.10
CA GLY A 139 8.68 0.00 -20.69
C GLY A 139 7.42 0.85 -20.44
N LYS A 140 6.28 0.26 -20.05
CA LYS A 140 5.09 1.03 -19.60
C LYS A 140 5.14 1.40 -18.12
N GLU A 141 6.02 0.75 -17.36
CA GLU A 141 6.18 0.95 -15.92
C GLU A 141 6.53 2.40 -15.58
N ALA A 142 7.32 3.10 -16.40
CA ALA A 142 7.68 4.50 -16.17
C ALA A 142 6.45 5.44 -16.19
N VAL A 143 5.48 5.20 -17.07
CA VAL A 143 4.22 5.99 -17.10
C VAL A 143 3.42 5.73 -15.83
N VAL A 144 3.32 4.46 -15.43
CA VAL A 144 2.63 4.04 -14.21
C VAL A 144 3.29 4.66 -12.97
N VAL A 145 4.62 4.69 -12.91
CA VAL A 145 5.39 5.32 -11.83
C VAL A 145 5.08 6.82 -11.77
N ARG A 146 5.11 7.52 -12.91
CA ARG A 146 4.83 8.96 -12.96
C ARG A 146 3.45 9.29 -12.41
N GLU A 147 2.41 8.62 -12.90
CA GLU A 147 1.05 8.81 -12.39
C GLU A 147 0.94 8.52 -10.88
N MET A 148 1.60 7.46 -10.41
CA MET A 148 1.58 7.10 -8.99
C MET A 148 2.27 8.15 -8.11
N VAL A 149 3.39 8.71 -8.58
CA VAL A 149 4.14 9.77 -7.89
C VAL A 149 3.33 11.07 -7.89
N GLU A 150 2.77 11.48 -9.03
CA GLU A 150 1.93 12.68 -9.14
C GLU A 150 0.73 12.63 -8.18
N GLU A 151 0.02 11.50 -8.10
CA GLU A 151 -1.08 11.32 -7.14
C GLU A 151 -0.63 11.41 -5.67
N VAL A 152 0.59 10.97 -5.36
CA VAL A 152 1.13 11.05 -4.00
C VAL A 152 1.54 12.49 -3.67
N LEU A 153 2.15 13.21 -4.62
CA LEU A 153 2.49 14.63 -4.48
C LEU A 153 1.23 15.51 -4.36
N GLU A 154 0.17 15.20 -5.11
CA GLU A 154 -1.13 15.87 -4.97
C GLU A 154 -1.71 15.70 -3.56
N ALA A 155 -1.55 14.51 -2.98
CA ALA A 155 -2.06 14.20 -1.65
C ALA A 155 -1.18 14.70 -0.49
N GLY A 156 0.15 14.67 -0.65
CA GLY A 156 1.13 14.93 0.41
C GLY A 156 1.85 16.27 0.31
N GLY A 157 1.74 16.97 -0.83
CA GLY A 157 2.51 18.17 -1.16
C GLY A 157 3.84 17.86 -1.87
N PRO A 158 4.51 18.88 -2.42
CA PRO A 158 5.71 18.71 -3.26
C PRO A 158 6.89 18.06 -2.51
N ASP A 159 7.01 18.29 -1.20
CA ASP A 159 8.15 17.80 -0.40
C ASP A 159 7.86 16.47 0.32
N CYS A 160 6.77 15.77 -0.01
CA CYS A 160 6.38 14.56 0.72
C CYS A 160 7.23 13.33 0.38
N ILE A 161 7.95 13.37 -0.74
CA ILE A 161 8.92 12.38 -1.20
C ILE A 161 10.27 13.09 -1.38
N GLU A 162 11.30 12.59 -0.72
CA GLU A 162 12.69 13.06 -0.86
C GLU A 162 13.51 12.05 -1.66
N TRP A 163 13.30 10.75 -1.40
CA TRP A 163 14.02 9.67 -2.05
C TRP A 163 13.06 8.63 -2.64
N MET A 164 13.33 8.23 -3.88
CA MET A 164 12.71 7.11 -4.57
C MET A 164 13.74 6.00 -4.81
N LEU A 165 13.52 4.84 -4.19
CA LEU A 165 14.36 3.65 -4.29
C LEU A 165 13.75 2.66 -5.28
N MET A 166 14.54 2.20 -6.25
CA MET A 166 14.04 1.41 -7.36
C MET A 166 14.96 0.24 -7.72
N ASP A 167 14.37 -0.77 -8.35
CA ASP A 167 15.12 -1.89 -8.92
C ASP A 167 15.48 -1.66 -10.40
N ALA A 168 16.28 -2.55 -10.98
CA ALA A 168 16.86 -2.43 -12.32
C ALA A 168 15.82 -2.30 -13.44
N LEU A 169 14.60 -2.81 -13.23
CA LEU A 169 13.49 -2.67 -14.19
C LEU A 169 13.06 -1.21 -14.39
N TYR A 170 13.28 -0.34 -13.38
CA TYR A 170 12.94 1.08 -13.40
C TYR A 170 14.15 1.96 -13.77
N ALA A 171 15.27 1.35 -14.18
CA ALA A 171 16.49 2.05 -14.61
C ALA A 171 16.31 2.70 -15.99
N ASP A 172 15.53 3.79 -16.00
CA ASP A 172 15.18 4.59 -17.17
C ASP A 172 15.64 6.04 -17.00
N GLY A 173 16.54 6.50 -17.87
CA GLY A 173 17.12 7.84 -17.79
C GLY A 173 16.08 8.98 -17.79
N PRO A 174 15.09 8.98 -18.71
CA PRO A 174 14.00 9.95 -18.69
C PRO A 174 13.15 9.95 -17.42
N LEU A 175 12.89 8.79 -16.80
CA LEU A 175 12.23 8.72 -15.50
C LEU A 175 13.08 9.35 -14.39
N LEU A 176 14.37 9.01 -14.31
CA LEU A 176 15.29 9.57 -13.31
C LEU A 176 15.41 11.09 -13.42
N ALA A 177 15.57 11.62 -14.64
CA ALA A 177 15.65 13.06 -14.88
C ALA A 177 14.35 13.79 -14.52
N TRP A 178 13.19 13.16 -14.77
CA TRP A 178 11.90 13.72 -14.36
C TRP A 178 11.76 13.77 -12.84
N LEU A 179 12.10 12.68 -12.13
CA LEU A 179 12.08 12.66 -10.67
C LEU A 179 12.95 13.78 -10.08
N GLU A 180 14.21 13.87 -10.51
CA GLU A 180 15.16 14.84 -9.97
C GLU A 180 14.78 16.28 -10.33
N TYR A 181 14.65 16.58 -11.63
CA TYR A 181 14.60 17.97 -12.09
C TYR A 181 13.19 18.54 -12.24
N LYS A 182 12.16 17.69 -12.34
CA LYS A 182 10.76 18.15 -12.40
C LYS A 182 10.07 18.04 -11.05
N CYS A 183 10.32 16.96 -10.30
CA CYS A 183 9.64 16.70 -9.02
C CYS A 183 10.48 17.07 -7.79
N GLY A 184 11.80 17.28 -7.91
CA GLY A 184 12.67 17.49 -6.75
C GLY A 184 12.87 16.23 -5.90
N ILE A 185 12.75 15.06 -6.51
CA ILE A 185 12.86 13.75 -5.85
C ILE A 185 14.16 13.08 -6.28
N HIS A 186 15.02 12.77 -5.31
CA HIS A 186 16.23 12.02 -5.58
C HIS A 186 15.90 10.56 -5.87
N ALA A 187 16.55 9.99 -6.89
CA ALA A 187 16.34 8.62 -7.30
C ALA A 187 17.60 7.79 -7.07
N LEU A 188 17.44 6.60 -6.51
CA LEU A 188 18.50 5.61 -6.31
C LEU A 188 18.04 4.26 -6.86
N VAL A 189 18.70 3.80 -7.92
CA VAL A 189 18.29 2.63 -8.72
C VAL A 189 19.40 1.60 -8.85
N ARG A 190 19.03 0.32 -8.95
CA ARG A 190 19.97 -0.73 -9.36
C ARG A 190 20.36 -0.47 -10.82
N LEU A 191 21.65 -0.31 -11.08
CA LEU A 191 22.17 -0.06 -12.43
C LEU A 191 22.28 -1.40 -13.18
N PRO A 192 21.58 -1.57 -14.31
CA PRO A 192 21.72 -2.76 -15.14
C PRO A 192 23.14 -2.88 -15.74
N GLU A 193 23.62 -4.10 -15.85
CA GLU A 193 24.99 -4.42 -16.30
C GLU A 193 25.22 -4.10 -17.78
N ASP A 194 24.15 -3.96 -18.57
CA ASP A 194 24.19 -3.64 -20.01
C ASP A 194 24.31 -2.12 -20.30
N ARG A 195 24.48 -1.28 -19.27
CA ARG A 195 24.62 0.18 -19.42
C ARG A 195 26.09 0.57 -19.54
N LEU A 196 26.38 1.52 -20.44
CA LEU A 196 27.72 2.12 -20.56
C LEU A 196 28.23 2.70 -19.22
N LEU A 197 27.34 3.30 -18.43
CA LEU A 197 27.66 3.76 -17.07
C LEU A 197 28.22 2.64 -16.17
N TYR A 198 27.72 1.41 -16.32
CA TYR A 198 28.23 0.25 -15.60
C TYR A 198 29.64 -0.12 -16.07
N GLU A 199 29.85 -0.14 -17.39
CA GLU A 199 31.14 -0.45 -18.00
C GLU A 199 32.23 0.53 -17.59
N ASP A 200 31.92 1.83 -17.60
CA ASP A 200 32.83 2.89 -17.15
C ASP A 200 33.20 2.71 -15.69
N LEU A 201 32.21 2.49 -14.83
CA LEU A 201 32.42 2.28 -13.40
C LEU A 201 33.29 1.03 -13.14
N ALA A 202 33.00 -0.07 -13.83
CA ALA A 202 33.81 -1.29 -13.77
C ALA A 202 35.23 -1.08 -14.33
N GLY A 203 35.38 -0.21 -15.34
CA GLY A 203 36.67 0.22 -15.88
C GLY A 203 37.50 0.98 -14.86
N LEU A 204 36.90 1.98 -14.19
CA LEU A 204 37.54 2.77 -13.13
C LEU A 204 38.03 1.90 -11.98
N VAL A 205 37.22 0.91 -11.57
CA VAL A 205 37.62 -0.04 -10.53
C VAL A 205 38.78 -0.94 -10.99
N ARG A 206 38.71 -1.51 -12.20
CA ARG A 206 39.79 -2.37 -12.72
C ARG A 206 41.10 -1.64 -12.93
N ALA A 207 41.04 -0.35 -13.24
CA ALA A 207 42.21 0.50 -13.40
C ALA A 207 42.72 1.10 -12.08
N GLU A 208 42.11 0.73 -10.93
CA GLU A 208 42.48 1.24 -9.60
C GLU A 208 42.40 2.77 -9.50
N LEU A 209 41.49 3.39 -10.25
CA LEU A 209 41.32 4.85 -10.29
C LEU A 209 40.36 5.40 -9.22
N ILE A 210 39.67 4.51 -8.51
CA ILE A 210 38.75 4.87 -7.43
C ILE A 210 38.93 3.95 -6.24
N ASP A 211 38.83 4.53 -5.04
CA ASP A 211 39.04 3.80 -3.79
C ASP A 211 37.92 2.80 -3.51
N GLN A 212 38.32 1.65 -2.94
CA GLN A 212 37.42 0.63 -2.45
C GLN A 212 37.28 0.69 -0.93
N GLN A 213 36.05 0.57 -0.46
CA GLN A 213 35.72 0.38 0.95
C GLN A 213 35.23 -1.04 1.16
N THR A 214 35.69 -1.68 2.25
CA THR A 214 35.22 -3.01 2.63
C THR A 214 34.46 -2.97 3.94
N PHE A 215 33.37 -3.72 4.02
CA PHE A 215 32.60 -3.88 5.26
C PHE A 215 31.77 -5.16 5.23
N THR A 216 31.33 -5.60 6.41
CA THR A 216 30.46 -6.77 6.54
C THR A 216 28.99 -6.38 6.46
N ASP A 217 28.24 -7.13 5.67
CA ASP A 217 26.80 -6.99 5.48
C ASP A 217 26.07 -8.23 5.98
N VAL A 218 25.00 -8.04 6.74
CA VAL A 218 24.10 -9.12 7.15
C VAL A 218 22.76 -8.94 6.44
N ARG A 219 22.34 -9.97 5.72
CA ARG A 219 20.99 -10.05 5.13
C ARG A 219 20.27 -11.32 5.57
N TYR A 220 18.95 -11.27 5.55
CA TYR A 220 18.10 -12.44 5.75
C TYR A 220 17.45 -12.80 4.42
N LEU A 221 17.78 -13.98 3.90
CA LEU A 221 17.28 -14.48 2.62
C LEU A 221 16.57 -15.80 2.88
N SER A 222 15.27 -15.88 2.55
CA SER A 222 14.43 -17.06 2.80
C SER A 222 14.52 -17.59 4.25
N GLY A 223 14.54 -16.69 5.23
CA GLY A 223 14.63 -17.02 6.66
C GLY A 223 16.03 -17.42 7.14
N ARG A 224 17.04 -17.50 6.25
CA ARG A 224 18.43 -17.78 6.62
C ARG A 224 19.23 -16.48 6.74
N LYS A 225 20.02 -16.38 7.81
CA LYS A 225 20.98 -15.30 7.99
C LYS A 225 22.17 -15.58 7.06
N GLN A 226 22.49 -14.62 6.20
CA GLN A 226 23.66 -14.65 5.33
C GLN A 226 24.57 -13.49 5.73
N ILE A 227 25.84 -13.78 5.97
CA ILE A 227 26.88 -12.79 6.26
C ILE A 227 27.76 -12.69 5.03
N ARG A 228 27.94 -11.47 4.52
CA ARG A 228 28.72 -11.20 3.31
C ARG A 228 29.80 -10.18 3.59
N ASP A 229 30.95 -10.37 2.97
CA ASP A 229 31.94 -9.31 2.85
C ASP A 229 31.65 -8.52 1.58
N ILE A 230 31.48 -7.21 1.75
CA ILE A 230 31.18 -6.28 0.66
C ILE A 230 32.40 -5.43 0.41
N ALA A 231 32.86 -5.40 -0.84
CA ALA A 231 33.73 -4.37 -1.38
C ALA A 231 32.89 -3.41 -2.23
N ILE A 232 33.01 -2.10 -1.98
CA ILE A 232 32.28 -1.08 -2.72
C ILE A 232 33.22 0.01 -3.20
N ALA A 233 33.13 0.37 -4.47
CA ALA A 233 33.79 1.53 -5.06
C ALA A 233 32.71 2.50 -5.54
N ALA A 234 32.84 3.78 -5.22
CA ALA A 234 31.85 4.79 -5.60
C ALA A 234 32.51 6.00 -6.22
N VAL A 235 31.83 6.62 -7.17
CA VAL A 235 32.29 7.81 -7.87
C VAL A 235 31.11 8.71 -8.20
N GLY A 236 31.32 10.02 -8.08
CA GLY A 236 30.37 11.03 -8.49
C GLY A 236 30.54 11.43 -9.96
N GLU A 237 29.69 12.34 -10.42
CA GLU A 237 29.93 13.13 -11.63
C GLU A 237 30.04 12.34 -12.96
N LEU A 238 29.41 11.16 -13.04
CA LEU A 238 29.41 10.37 -14.27
C LEU A 238 28.32 10.82 -15.24
N SER A 239 28.66 11.00 -16.52
CA SER A 239 27.74 11.45 -17.57
C SER A 239 27.43 10.38 -18.64
N SER A 240 27.97 9.16 -18.51
CA SER A 240 27.87 8.10 -19.52
C SER A 240 26.53 7.35 -19.54
N TRP A 241 25.45 8.05 -19.17
CA TRP A 241 24.07 7.61 -19.38
C TRP A 241 23.35 8.58 -20.32
N PRO A 242 23.47 8.40 -21.66
CA PRO A 242 23.02 9.40 -22.64
C PRO A 242 21.54 9.76 -22.55
N SER A 243 20.66 8.79 -22.27
CA SER A 243 19.22 9.04 -22.17
C SER A 243 18.84 9.87 -20.94
N PHE A 244 19.57 9.74 -19.83
CA PHE A 244 19.42 10.61 -18.66
C PHE A 244 19.90 12.03 -18.98
N VAL A 245 21.13 12.18 -19.50
CA VAL A 245 21.71 13.48 -19.84
C VAL A 245 20.83 14.24 -20.84
N LYS A 246 20.35 13.56 -21.90
CA LYS A 246 19.44 14.15 -22.88
C LYS A 246 18.13 14.62 -22.24
N ALA A 247 17.53 13.82 -21.37
CA ALA A 247 16.29 14.17 -20.69
C ALA A 247 16.48 15.35 -19.71
N ALA A 248 17.60 15.37 -18.99
CA ALA A 248 17.99 16.46 -18.10
C ALA A 248 18.18 17.79 -18.86
N GLY A 249 18.77 17.74 -20.06
CA GLY A 249 18.85 18.89 -20.96
C GLY A 249 17.47 19.47 -21.31
N GLY A 250 16.45 18.62 -21.43
CA GLY A 250 15.05 19.05 -21.61
C GLY A 250 14.47 19.82 -20.42
N TYR A 251 15.07 19.70 -19.24
CA TYR A 251 14.74 20.49 -18.05
C TYR A 251 15.72 21.65 -17.81
N GLY A 252 16.62 21.93 -18.76
CA GLY A 252 17.58 23.04 -18.68
C GLY A 252 18.93 22.69 -18.03
N VAL A 253 19.23 21.42 -17.77
CA VAL A 253 20.48 20.97 -17.14
C VAL A 253 21.46 20.46 -18.20
N GLN A 254 22.50 21.24 -18.51
CA GLN A 254 23.42 20.94 -19.62
C GLN A 254 24.51 19.90 -19.29
N ASN A 255 24.92 19.81 -18.02
CA ASN A 255 25.98 18.91 -17.56
C ASN A 255 25.44 17.99 -16.46
N ALA A 256 24.34 17.29 -16.77
CA ALA A 256 23.74 16.37 -15.81
C ALA A 256 24.67 15.17 -15.58
N THR A 257 24.88 14.83 -14.32
CA THR A 257 25.73 13.72 -13.90
C THR A 257 25.05 12.86 -12.86
N LEU A 258 25.53 11.63 -12.70
CA LEU A 258 25.05 10.68 -11.72
C LEU A 258 26.19 10.28 -10.79
N TRP A 259 25.84 9.93 -9.56
CA TRP A 259 26.69 9.17 -8.68
C TRP A 259 26.46 7.68 -8.95
N ALA A 260 27.52 6.87 -8.93
CA ALA A 260 27.40 5.42 -9.09
C ALA A 260 28.33 4.67 -8.14
N ALA A 261 27.93 3.45 -7.78
CA ALA A 261 28.76 2.57 -6.96
C ALA A 261 28.73 1.13 -7.47
N LEU A 262 29.90 0.51 -7.62
CA LEU A 262 30.08 -0.90 -7.94
C LEU A 262 30.22 -1.66 -6.62
N ILE A 263 29.40 -2.70 -6.46
CA ILE A 263 29.36 -3.53 -5.25
C ILE A 263 29.77 -4.94 -5.63
N HIS A 264 30.79 -5.46 -4.96
CA HIS A 264 31.17 -6.86 -5.03
C HIS A 264 30.91 -7.49 -3.66
N GLY A 265 30.04 -8.49 -3.62
CA GLY A 265 29.70 -9.21 -2.39
C GLY A 265 30.15 -10.67 -2.46
N VAL A 266 30.77 -11.15 -1.39
CA VAL A 266 31.21 -12.54 -1.21
C VAL A 266 30.52 -13.13 0.01
N ASP A 267 29.89 -14.28 -0.11
CA ASP A 267 29.35 -15.03 1.04
C ASP A 267 30.48 -15.58 1.90
N ARG A 268 30.41 -15.38 3.22
CA ARG A 268 31.42 -15.89 4.16
C ARG A 268 31.37 -17.40 4.36
N GLU A 269 30.21 -18.01 4.19
CA GLU A 269 30.06 -19.47 4.33
C GLU A 269 30.45 -20.22 3.05
N ASP A 270 30.45 -19.53 1.90
CA ASP A 270 30.76 -20.11 0.59
C ASP A 270 31.36 -19.04 -0.33
N ASP A 271 32.69 -18.93 -0.34
CA ASP A 271 33.44 -17.92 -1.09
C ASP A 271 33.21 -17.97 -2.61
N ARG A 272 32.67 -19.09 -3.12
CA ARG A 272 32.27 -19.24 -4.53
C ARG A 272 30.98 -18.51 -4.86
N LYS A 273 30.15 -18.21 -3.85
CA LYS A 273 28.94 -17.40 -4.01
C LYS A 273 29.31 -15.92 -3.97
N THR A 274 29.72 -15.42 -5.14
CA THR A 274 29.96 -14.01 -5.36
C THR A 274 28.82 -13.39 -6.17
N GLU A 275 28.56 -12.12 -5.92
CA GLU A 275 27.56 -11.32 -6.64
C GLU A 275 28.20 -9.95 -6.91
N THR A 276 28.08 -9.43 -8.14
CA THR A 276 28.57 -8.09 -8.48
C THR A 276 27.43 -7.26 -9.05
N TRP A 277 27.24 -6.06 -8.51
CA TRP A 277 26.24 -5.09 -8.90
C TRP A 277 26.88 -3.74 -9.26
N ALA A 278 26.07 -2.84 -9.84
CA ALA A 278 26.16 -1.43 -9.53
C ALA A 278 24.83 -0.77 -9.10
N LEU A 279 24.95 0.41 -8.46
CA LEU A 279 23.87 1.37 -8.17
C LEU A 279 24.14 2.67 -8.91
N ALA A 280 23.08 3.41 -9.25
CA ALA A 280 23.15 4.78 -9.76
C ALA A 280 22.20 5.70 -9.00
N SER A 281 22.61 6.94 -8.76
CA SER A 281 21.89 7.94 -7.99
C SER A 281 21.90 9.31 -8.67
N THR A 282 20.77 10.01 -8.63
CA THR A 282 20.67 11.40 -9.11
C THR A 282 21.24 12.42 -8.14
N SER A 283 21.35 12.06 -6.85
CA SER A 283 22.03 12.85 -5.82
C SER A 283 23.30 12.15 -5.35
N PRO A 284 24.39 12.89 -5.06
CA PRO A 284 25.63 12.31 -4.56
C PRO A 284 25.47 11.72 -3.15
N PHE A 285 26.32 10.75 -2.84
CA PHE A 285 26.55 10.28 -1.47
C PHE A 285 28.01 10.53 -1.06
N PRO A 286 28.29 10.74 0.24
CA PRO A 286 29.66 10.92 0.73
C PRO A 286 30.57 9.72 0.41
N ASP A 287 30.01 8.52 0.42
CA ASP A 287 30.73 7.28 0.16
C ASP A 287 29.79 6.17 -0.35
N GLY A 288 30.39 5.10 -0.87
CA GLY A 288 29.70 3.92 -1.34
C GLY A 288 28.81 3.27 -0.28
N LYS A 289 29.31 3.14 0.95
CA LYS A 289 28.60 2.46 2.04
C LYS A 289 27.30 3.18 2.40
N THR A 290 27.30 4.50 2.43
CA THR A 290 26.13 5.33 2.73
C THR A 290 25.07 5.17 1.63
N GLY A 291 25.47 5.23 0.36
CA GLY A 291 24.57 4.97 -0.77
C GLY A 291 24.00 3.56 -0.74
N TYR A 292 24.83 2.56 -0.45
CA TYR A 292 24.42 1.16 -0.30
C TYR A 292 23.40 0.98 0.84
N GLN A 293 23.66 1.54 2.02
CA GLN A 293 22.74 1.49 3.16
C GLN A 293 21.39 2.14 2.85
N ARG A 294 21.41 3.26 2.11
CA ARG A 294 20.18 3.90 1.64
C ARG A 294 19.40 2.98 0.70
N TRP A 295 20.07 2.37 -0.28
CA TRP A 295 19.43 1.44 -1.21
C TRP A 295 18.89 0.19 -0.51
N ARG A 296 19.55 -0.32 0.54
CA ARG A 296 19.07 -1.47 1.33
C ARG A 296 17.68 -1.27 1.92
N ALA A 297 17.27 -0.03 2.22
CA ALA A 297 15.91 0.25 2.69
C ALA A 297 14.84 -0.18 1.68
N ARG A 298 15.18 -0.28 0.38
CA ARG A 298 14.29 -0.82 -0.67
C ARG A 298 13.80 -2.22 -0.32
N TRP A 299 14.62 -3.08 0.28
CA TRP A 299 14.24 -4.46 0.62
C TRP A 299 13.00 -4.56 1.52
N ARG A 300 12.63 -3.49 2.21
CA ARG A 300 11.38 -3.46 2.97
C ARG A 300 10.15 -3.62 2.10
N ILE A 301 10.14 -3.09 0.87
CA ILE A 301 8.99 -3.29 -0.02
C ILE A 301 8.80 -4.74 -0.40
N GLU A 302 9.90 -5.49 -0.51
CA GLU A 302 9.86 -6.92 -0.78
C GLU A 302 9.48 -7.69 0.49
N ASN A 303 10.17 -7.43 1.61
CA ASN A 303 10.05 -8.22 2.84
C ASN A 303 8.80 -7.87 3.66
N ASN A 304 8.60 -6.59 3.95
CA ASN A 304 7.51 -6.08 4.78
C ASN A 304 6.30 -5.66 3.95
N GLY A 305 6.49 -5.48 2.63
CA GLY A 305 5.43 -5.18 1.68
C GLY A 305 4.91 -6.45 1.02
N PHE A 306 5.44 -6.81 -0.15
CA PHE A 306 4.91 -7.87 -1.01
C PHE A 306 4.89 -9.25 -0.36
N ARG A 307 5.95 -9.67 0.35
CA ARG A 307 5.97 -10.97 1.03
C ARG A 307 4.89 -11.05 2.11
N GLU A 308 4.78 -10.00 2.92
CA GLU A 308 3.72 -9.91 3.94
C GLU A 308 2.34 -9.97 3.27
N LEU A 309 2.11 -9.27 2.15
CA LEU A 309 0.84 -9.34 1.43
C LEU A 309 0.53 -10.75 0.89
N LYS A 310 1.51 -11.42 0.30
CA LYS A 310 1.33 -12.73 -0.33
C LYS A 310 1.19 -13.86 0.69
N GLU A 311 2.08 -13.89 1.68
CA GLU A 311 2.18 -14.97 2.66
C GLU A 311 1.34 -14.67 3.91
N GLY A 312 1.50 -13.49 4.49
CA GLY A 312 0.81 -13.08 5.72
C GLY A 312 -0.67 -12.77 5.49
N TRP A 313 -0.98 -11.95 4.48
CA TRP A 313 -2.37 -11.57 4.12
C TRP A 313 -2.99 -12.48 3.06
N GLN A 314 -2.27 -13.55 2.68
CA GLN A 314 -2.73 -14.63 1.80
C GLN A 314 -3.27 -14.13 0.44
N LEU A 315 -2.73 -13.03 -0.08
CA LEU A 315 -3.25 -12.38 -1.28
C LEU A 315 -3.22 -13.30 -2.51
N GLU A 316 -2.24 -14.20 -2.60
CA GLU A 316 -2.18 -15.22 -3.65
C GLU A 316 -2.96 -16.49 -3.28
N ARG A 317 -2.89 -16.96 -2.03
CA ARG A 317 -3.57 -18.22 -1.67
C ARG A 317 -5.09 -18.12 -1.79
N ALA A 318 -5.65 -16.92 -1.62
CA ALA A 318 -7.08 -16.66 -1.75
C ALA A 318 -7.42 -15.95 -3.07
N SER A 319 -7.35 -16.66 -4.21
CA SER A 319 -7.76 -16.14 -5.52
C SER A 319 -9.29 -15.98 -5.59
N TRP A 320 -9.80 -14.80 -5.25
CA TRP A 320 -11.25 -14.56 -5.16
C TRP A 320 -11.96 -14.58 -6.52
N SER A 321 -11.23 -14.23 -7.58
CA SER A 321 -11.67 -14.40 -8.96
C SER A 321 -10.49 -14.53 -9.90
N ARG A 322 -10.65 -15.34 -10.95
CA ARG A 322 -9.73 -15.41 -12.11
C ARG A 322 -10.29 -14.72 -13.35
N THR A 323 -11.56 -14.34 -13.32
CA THR A 323 -12.32 -13.87 -14.49
C THR A 323 -12.84 -12.44 -14.35
N SER A 324 -12.93 -11.91 -13.12
CA SER A 324 -13.38 -10.54 -12.86
C SER A 324 -12.22 -9.68 -12.34
N PRO A 325 -11.61 -8.83 -13.19
CA PRO A 325 -10.56 -7.91 -12.78
C PRO A 325 -10.99 -6.97 -11.65
N THR A 326 -12.27 -6.56 -11.63
CA THR A 326 -12.84 -5.70 -10.59
C THR A 326 -12.79 -6.36 -9.21
N VAL A 327 -13.18 -7.62 -9.11
CA VAL A 327 -13.16 -8.36 -7.83
C VAL A 327 -11.71 -8.50 -7.31
N VAL A 328 -10.76 -8.77 -8.20
CA VAL A 328 -9.34 -8.83 -7.85
C VAL A 328 -8.82 -7.47 -7.39
N ALA A 329 -9.11 -6.41 -8.14
CA ALA A 329 -8.70 -5.05 -7.80
C ALA A 329 -9.28 -4.61 -6.45
N ALA A 330 -10.54 -4.92 -6.19
CA ALA A 330 -11.21 -4.66 -4.92
C ALA A 330 -10.52 -5.38 -3.77
N ARG A 331 -10.28 -6.70 -3.88
CA ARG A 331 -9.54 -7.47 -2.87
C ARG A 331 -8.17 -6.86 -2.60
N VAL A 332 -7.39 -6.55 -3.64
CA VAL A 332 -6.07 -5.92 -3.49
C VAL A 332 -6.18 -4.60 -2.73
N ALA A 333 -7.10 -3.71 -3.14
CA ALA A 333 -7.27 -2.41 -2.50
C ALA A 333 -7.63 -2.52 -1.02
N PHE A 334 -8.61 -3.36 -0.66
CA PHE A 334 -9.00 -3.55 0.75
C PHE A 334 -7.86 -4.15 1.57
N THR A 335 -7.09 -5.07 1.00
CA THR A 335 -5.92 -5.66 1.68
C THR A 335 -4.85 -4.62 1.99
N LEU A 336 -4.50 -3.78 1.02
CA LEU A 336 -3.48 -2.74 1.20
C LEU A 336 -3.91 -1.69 2.22
N ILE A 337 -5.19 -1.34 2.24
CA ILE A 337 -5.75 -0.41 3.23
C ILE A 337 -5.76 -1.05 4.63
N ALA A 338 -6.20 -2.30 4.75
CA ALA A 338 -6.18 -3.02 6.03
C ALA A 338 -4.75 -3.22 6.55
N PHE A 339 -3.80 -3.49 5.66
CA PHE A 339 -2.37 -3.51 5.99
C PHE A 339 -1.95 -2.17 6.61
N ASN A 340 -2.26 -1.04 5.96
CA ASN A 340 -1.91 0.27 6.49
C ASN A 340 -2.53 0.53 7.87
N VAL A 341 -3.80 0.15 8.06
CA VAL A 341 -4.48 0.24 9.37
C VAL A 341 -3.75 -0.61 10.41
N ALA A 342 -3.39 -1.86 10.09
CA ALA A 342 -2.65 -2.73 10.99
C ALA A 342 -1.27 -2.15 11.37
N GLN A 343 -0.54 -1.58 10.41
CA GLN A 343 0.75 -0.92 10.68
C GLN A 343 0.56 0.31 11.59
N LEU A 344 -0.48 1.10 11.36
CA LEU A 344 -0.83 2.23 12.23
C LEU A 344 -1.17 1.78 13.66
N MET A 345 -1.91 0.69 13.81
CA MET A 345 -2.28 0.12 15.11
C MET A 345 -1.07 -0.40 15.90
N LYS A 346 0.00 -0.83 15.20
CA LYS A 346 1.27 -1.24 15.83
C LYS A 346 2.09 -0.06 16.37
N THR A 347 1.78 1.18 16.01
CA THR A 347 2.48 2.36 16.56
C THR A 347 2.12 2.61 18.03
N SER A 348 2.89 3.44 18.74
CA SER A 348 2.56 3.85 20.11
C SER A 348 1.19 4.49 20.23
N LYS A 349 0.83 5.39 19.30
CA LYS A 349 -0.51 6.01 19.24
C LYS A 349 -1.61 4.99 18.94
N GLY A 350 -1.32 4.05 18.04
CA GLY A 350 -2.23 2.94 17.72
C GLY A 350 -2.49 2.04 18.93
N ARG A 351 -1.44 1.66 19.66
CA ARG A 351 -1.55 0.90 20.91
C ARG A 351 -2.32 1.66 21.99
N GLN A 352 -2.03 2.95 22.19
CA GLN A 352 -2.80 3.79 23.10
C GLN A 352 -4.29 3.86 22.73
N PHE A 353 -4.61 3.84 21.43
CA PHE A 353 -6.00 3.75 20.96
C PHE A 353 -6.60 2.37 21.22
N ALA A 354 -5.88 1.27 20.95
CA ALA A 354 -6.33 -0.08 21.26
C ALA A 354 -6.55 -0.30 22.78
N ASP A 355 -5.69 0.29 23.61
CA ASP A 355 -5.77 0.28 25.07
C ASP A 355 -6.99 1.06 25.58
N ARG A 356 -7.59 1.93 24.76
CA ARG A 356 -8.94 2.43 25.01
C ARG A 356 -9.92 1.29 24.74
N GLY A 357 -10.04 0.39 25.72
CA GLY A 357 -10.98 -0.73 25.63
C GLY A 357 -12.39 -0.27 25.27
N ILE A 358 -13.17 -1.16 24.67
CA ILE A 358 -14.51 -0.88 24.09
C ILE A 358 -15.43 -0.10 25.04
N ARG A 359 -15.24 -0.23 26.35
CA ARG A 359 -15.96 0.51 27.41
C ARG A 359 -15.74 2.03 27.36
N ARG A 360 -14.56 2.50 26.97
CA ARG A 360 -14.25 3.94 26.88
C ARG A 360 -14.78 4.51 25.56
N LEU A 361 -14.58 3.81 24.45
CA LEU A 361 -15.19 4.13 23.15
C LEU A 361 -16.72 4.17 23.24
N ARG A 362 -17.35 3.17 23.87
CA ARG A 362 -18.80 3.17 24.14
C ARG A 362 -19.22 4.35 25.02
N ARG A 363 -18.37 4.80 25.96
CA ARG A 363 -18.67 5.99 26.80
C ARG A 363 -18.61 7.29 25.99
N GLU A 364 -17.60 7.44 25.15
CA GLU A 364 -17.42 8.62 24.29
C GLU A 364 -18.53 8.66 23.22
N LEU A 365 -18.84 7.53 22.57
CA LEU A 365 -19.93 7.42 21.61
C LEU A 365 -21.32 7.55 22.27
N ALA A 366 -21.52 7.00 23.47
CA ALA A 366 -22.79 7.17 24.18
C ALA A 366 -23.02 8.60 24.67
N ALA A 367 -21.96 9.41 24.85
CA ALA A 367 -22.10 10.83 25.13
C ALA A 367 -22.62 11.61 23.92
N VAL A 368 -22.30 11.16 22.69
CA VAL A 368 -22.72 11.80 21.45
C VAL A 368 -24.06 11.26 20.94
N TYR A 369 -24.25 9.93 20.96
CA TYR A 369 -25.36 9.24 20.30
C TYR A 369 -26.30 8.50 21.26
N GLY A 370 -26.05 8.57 22.57
CA GLY A 370 -26.85 7.89 23.59
C GLY A 370 -26.48 6.42 23.81
N LEU A 371 -27.10 5.80 24.83
CA LEU A 371 -26.84 4.41 25.23
C LEU A 371 -27.35 3.37 24.20
N ALA A 372 -28.28 3.77 23.36
CA ALA A 372 -28.87 2.96 22.29
C ALA A 372 -28.99 3.83 21.02
N PRO A 373 -27.88 4.04 20.29
CA PRO A 373 -27.90 4.84 19.08
C PRO A 373 -28.73 4.14 18.00
N ILE A 374 -29.56 4.91 17.29
CA ILE A 374 -30.32 4.41 16.14
C ILE A 374 -29.55 4.73 14.87
N VAL A 375 -29.23 3.68 14.10
CA VAL A 375 -28.67 3.84 12.76
C VAL A 375 -29.81 3.86 11.77
N VAL A 376 -29.95 4.96 11.03
CA VAL A 376 -30.92 5.09 9.94
C VAL A 376 -30.19 4.96 8.62
N PHE A 377 -30.76 4.16 7.73
CA PHE A 377 -30.31 3.99 6.37
C PHE A 377 -31.32 4.65 5.43
N ALA A 378 -30.83 5.53 4.54
CA ALA A 378 -31.65 6.16 3.51
C ALA A 378 -30.85 6.17 2.20
N LYS A 379 -31.30 5.38 1.22
CA LYS A 379 -30.57 5.16 -0.05
C LYS A 379 -29.11 4.73 0.20
N ASP A 380 -28.16 5.52 -0.25
CA ASP A 380 -26.71 5.32 -0.21
C ASP A 380 -26.03 6.00 1.00
N VAL A 381 -26.79 6.66 1.86
CA VAL A 381 -26.30 7.30 3.08
C VAL A 381 -26.81 6.62 4.34
N PHE A 382 -26.04 6.72 5.42
CA PHE A 382 -26.47 6.35 6.75
C PHE A 382 -26.19 7.51 7.71
N ALA A 383 -26.99 7.60 8.76
CA ALA A 383 -26.72 8.50 9.86
C ALA A 383 -27.00 7.79 11.18
N VAL A 384 -26.26 8.18 12.22
CA VAL A 384 -26.40 7.66 13.57
C VAL A 384 -27.03 8.76 14.40
N PHE A 385 -28.18 8.46 14.97
CA PHE A 385 -29.00 9.41 15.72
C PHE A 385 -29.19 8.92 17.14
N HIS A 386 -29.40 9.86 18.05
CA HIS A 386 -30.03 9.53 19.31
C HIS A 386 -31.48 9.09 19.07
N ILE A 387 -32.01 8.15 19.85
CA ILE A 387 -33.41 7.69 19.72
C ILE A 387 -34.41 8.86 19.73
N GLU A 388 -34.18 9.84 20.59
CA GLU A 388 -35.00 11.06 20.67
C GLU A 388 -34.97 11.92 19.40
N GLU A 389 -33.86 11.94 18.65
CA GLU A 389 -33.77 12.69 17.38
C GLU A 389 -34.62 12.03 16.31
N ILE A 390 -34.60 10.70 16.24
CA ILE A 390 -35.49 9.95 15.35
C ILE A 390 -36.95 10.19 15.72
N MET A 391 -37.28 10.06 16.99
CA MET A 391 -38.63 10.26 17.51
C MET A 391 -39.16 11.67 17.18
N GLN A 392 -38.31 12.71 17.30
CA GLN A 392 -38.65 14.07 16.83
C GLN A 392 -38.86 14.13 15.31
N LEU A 393 -37.96 13.55 14.52
CA LEU A 393 -38.04 13.56 13.05
C LEU A 393 -39.29 12.84 12.51
N VAL A 394 -39.80 11.83 13.22
CA VAL A 394 -41.03 11.10 12.85
C VAL A 394 -42.29 11.70 13.49
N GLY A 395 -42.20 12.87 14.12
CA GLY A 395 -43.35 13.59 14.68
C GLY A 395 -43.87 13.04 16.01
N LEU A 396 -43.07 12.23 16.72
CA LEU A 396 -43.39 11.61 18.00
C LEU A 396 -42.41 12.10 19.07
N PRO A 397 -42.40 13.39 19.45
CA PRO A 397 -41.43 13.90 20.41
C PRO A 397 -41.50 13.13 21.74
N PRO A 398 -40.35 12.78 22.33
CA PRO A 398 -40.32 11.99 23.57
C PRO A 398 -40.93 12.78 24.73
N GLN A 399 -41.82 12.15 25.50
CA GLN A 399 -42.42 12.75 26.71
C GLN A 399 -41.39 12.95 27.84
N HIS A 400 -40.32 12.15 27.83
CA HIS A 400 -39.20 12.23 28.77
C HIS A 400 -37.87 12.12 28.03
N SER A 401 -36.89 12.96 28.36
CA SER A 401 -35.56 12.87 27.78
C SER A 401 -34.72 11.81 28.49
N LEU A 402 -34.15 10.91 27.69
CA LEU A 402 -33.13 9.92 28.01
C LEU A 402 -31.71 10.49 27.83
N ARG A 403 -31.55 11.68 27.24
CA ARG A 403 -30.26 12.38 27.19
C ARG A 403 -29.80 12.67 28.60
N ARG A 404 -28.55 12.32 28.92
CA ARG A 404 -27.94 12.73 30.19
C ARG A 404 -27.82 14.26 30.20
N GLN A 405 -28.53 14.91 31.11
CA GLN A 405 -28.24 16.29 31.45
C GLN A 405 -26.85 16.31 32.09
N ASN A 406 -25.83 16.79 31.38
CA ASN A 406 -24.68 17.43 32.01
C ASN A 406 -23.85 18.27 31.04
N ALA A 407 -23.71 19.54 31.45
CA ALA A 407 -22.61 20.48 31.25
C ALA A 407 -22.09 20.77 29.83
N THR A 408 -22.53 21.93 29.33
CA THR A 408 -21.76 22.90 28.53
C THR A 408 -20.97 22.40 27.32
N GLY A 409 -21.59 22.58 26.14
CA GLY A 409 -20.91 22.88 24.89
C GLY A 409 -20.37 21.68 24.10
N PRO A 410 -20.44 21.71 22.75
CA PRO A 410 -19.77 20.71 21.93
C PRO A 410 -18.25 20.80 22.13
N PRO A 411 -17.53 19.69 22.30
CA PRO A 411 -16.08 19.72 22.24
C PRO A 411 -15.66 20.04 20.81
N LEU A 412 -14.91 21.14 20.64
CA LEU A 412 -14.13 21.37 19.43
C LEU A 412 -13.11 20.24 19.31
N LEU A 413 -13.19 19.49 18.21
CA LEU A 413 -12.19 18.49 17.85
C LEU A 413 -10.91 19.24 17.42
N SER A 414 -9.91 19.27 18.30
CA SER A 414 -8.51 19.61 17.98
C SER A 414 -7.68 18.35 17.75
#